data_AF-Q19AL9-F1
#
_entry.id   AF-Q19AL9-F1
#
_cell.length_a   1.000
_cell.length_b   1.000
_cell.length_c   1.000
_cell.angle_alpha   90.00
_cell.angle_beta   90.00
_cell.angle_gamma   90.00
#
_symmetry.space_group_name_H-M   'P 1'
#
loop_
_entity.id
_entity.type
_entity.pdbx_description
1 polymer ?
#
loop_
_entity_poly.entity_id
_entity_poly.type
_entity_poly.pdbx_seq_one_letter_code
_entity_poly.pdbx_strand_id
1 'polypeptide(L)'
;MSLFHRSGDFAPLFRLLDDYDLHRSGRDGQTPASSSISSFAPRFDVRESKDAYHLDGELPGIAQKDVEIEFSDPQTLTIKGRSVREYHTLPENENPHAPKPASVEDAPESSDETAVQKSSDKKEVSKAQGNGYKYWVSERSVGEFHRSFNFPSRVDHNGVKASLKNGVLTVTVPKAAPPTSRKITIE
;
A
#
# COMPACT_ATOMS: atom_id res chain seq x y z
N MET A 1 25.06 11.53 -41.81
CA MET A 1 24.45 10.18 -41.74
C MET A 1 24.11 9.87 -40.30
N SER A 2 22.82 9.54 -40.09
CA SER A 2 22.14 8.94 -38.93
C SER A 2 22.45 9.42 -37.50
N LEU A 3 21.57 10.32 -37.04
CA LEU A 3 21.02 10.34 -35.68
C LEU A 3 20.35 9.00 -35.37
N PHE A 4 20.52 8.42 -34.18
CA PHE A 4 19.47 7.80 -33.35
C PHE A 4 19.99 7.55 -31.92
N HIS A 5 19.35 8.18 -30.94
CA HIS A 5 19.55 7.96 -29.51
C HIS A 5 18.81 6.69 -29.08
N ARG A 6 19.44 5.84 -28.27
CA ARG A 6 18.80 4.69 -27.61
C ARG A 6 17.70 5.19 -26.68
N SER A 7 16.45 4.90 -27.05
CA SER A 7 15.26 5.04 -26.21
C SER A 7 15.18 3.86 -25.23
N GLY A 8 15.00 4.17 -23.93
CA GLY A 8 14.39 3.18 -23.02
C GLY A 8 14.78 3.15 -21.55
N ASP A 9 15.73 3.95 -21.04
CA ASP A 9 16.05 3.93 -19.60
C ASP A 9 15.19 4.96 -18.83
N PHE A 10 13.90 4.62 -18.66
CA PHE A 10 12.92 5.42 -17.91
C PHE A 10 12.80 5.04 -16.42
N ALA A 11 13.66 4.16 -15.91
CA ALA A 11 13.74 3.82 -14.48
C ALA A 11 13.69 5.03 -13.50
N PRO A 12 14.34 6.18 -13.77
CA PRO A 12 14.28 7.32 -12.84
C PRO A 12 12.94 8.08 -12.86
N LEU A 13 12.12 7.98 -13.91
CA LEU A 13 10.80 8.62 -13.96
C LEU A 13 9.75 7.84 -13.17
N PHE A 14 9.85 6.51 -13.11
CA PHE A 14 8.95 5.68 -12.30
C PHE A 14 9.15 5.91 -10.80
N ARG A 15 10.39 6.12 -10.36
CA ARG A 15 10.67 6.51 -8.97
C ARG A 15 10.16 7.92 -8.65
N LEU A 16 10.21 8.83 -9.63
CA LEU A 16 9.75 10.21 -9.47
C LEU A 16 8.22 10.30 -9.31
N LEU A 17 7.44 9.46 -10.00
CA LEU A 17 5.98 9.42 -9.82
C LEU A 17 5.59 8.77 -8.47
N ASP A 18 6.26 7.68 -8.07
CA ASP A 18 6.07 7.07 -6.75
C ASP A 18 6.45 8.06 -5.62
N ASP A 19 7.57 8.78 -5.77
CA ASP A 19 7.93 9.85 -4.84
C ASP A 19 6.92 11.00 -4.91
N TYR A 20 6.42 11.41 -6.08
CA TYR A 20 5.44 12.50 -6.16
C TYR A 20 4.12 12.19 -5.43
N ASP A 21 3.64 10.95 -5.45
CA ASP A 21 2.43 10.56 -4.71
C ASP A 21 2.67 10.46 -3.19
N LEU A 22 3.86 9.96 -2.79
CA LEU A 22 4.34 10.01 -1.39
C LEU A 22 4.62 11.44 -0.90
N HIS A 23 4.93 12.39 -1.78
CA HIS A 23 5.20 13.80 -1.45
C HIS A 23 3.94 14.69 -1.55
N ARG A 24 2.92 14.33 -2.34
CA ARG A 24 1.63 15.02 -2.37
C ARG A 24 0.85 14.86 -1.06
N SER A 25 1.12 13.79 -0.32
CA SER A 25 0.63 13.59 1.05
C SER A 25 1.44 14.36 2.11
N GLY A 26 2.50 15.08 1.72
CA GLY A 26 3.45 15.73 2.64
C GLY A 26 3.70 17.23 2.44
N ARG A 27 3.01 17.95 1.54
CA ARG A 27 3.27 19.39 1.36
C ARG A 27 2.04 20.19 0.95
N ASP A 28 1.33 20.72 1.95
CA ASP A 28 0.97 22.14 2.02
C ASP A 28 0.27 22.49 3.36
N GLY A 29 0.76 23.53 4.03
CA GLY A 29 0.00 24.44 4.88
C GLY A 29 -0.66 23.90 6.17
N GLN A 30 0.08 23.97 7.27
CA GLN A 30 -0.41 24.33 8.63
C GLN A 30 -1.86 23.92 8.99
N THR A 31 -2.08 22.65 9.33
CA THR A 31 -3.20 22.20 10.18
C THR A 31 -2.73 21.09 11.13
N PRO A 32 -3.05 21.14 12.43
CA PRO A 32 -2.67 20.10 13.37
C PRO A 32 -3.63 18.91 13.29
N ALA A 33 -3.06 17.70 13.34
CA ALA A 33 -3.74 16.42 13.60
C ALA A 33 -4.79 15.95 12.56
N SER A 34 -4.32 15.51 11.41
CA SER A 34 -4.91 14.34 10.74
C SER A 34 -3.83 13.27 10.67
N SER A 35 -4.07 12.13 11.30
CA SER A 35 -3.20 10.96 11.21
C SER A 35 -3.20 10.47 9.77
N SER A 36 -2.29 10.98 8.95
CA SER A 36 -1.94 10.32 7.70
C SER A 36 -1.42 8.94 8.08
N ILE A 37 -2.27 7.93 7.89
CA ILE A 37 -1.87 6.54 8.02
C ILE A 37 -0.70 6.40 7.04
N SER A 38 0.50 6.19 7.56
CA SER A 38 1.69 6.03 6.74
C SER A 38 1.45 4.82 5.84
N SER A 39 1.14 5.07 4.57
CA SER A 39 1.10 3.99 3.60
C SER A 39 2.53 3.56 3.32
N PHE A 40 2.80 2.26 3.35
CA PHE A 40 4.12 1.76 2.95
C PHE A 40 4.09 1.30 1.49
N ALA A 41 5.25 1.34 0.83
CA ALA A 41 5.40 0.85 -0.54
C ALA A 41 6.07 -0.53 -0.50
N PRO A 42 5.32 -1.63 -0.69
CA PRO A 42 5.91 -2.96 -0.79
C PRO A 42 6.94 -3.04 -1.92
N ARG A 43 7.94 -3.90 -1.73
CA ARG A 43 8.98 -4.13 -2.73
C ARG A 43 8.46 -5.09 -3.79
N PHE A 44 8.73 -4.76 -5.04
CA PHE A 44 8.36 -5.56 -6.19
C PHE A 44 9.52 -5.65 -7.17
N ASP A 45 9.70 -6.84 -7.73
CA ASP A 45 10.45 -7.06 -8.96
C ASP A 45 9.48 -6.98 -10.14
N VAL A 46 9.91 -6.34 -11.23
CA VAL A 46 9.12 -6.22 -12.47
C VAL A 46 9.98 -6.71 -13.62
N ARG A 47 9.47 -7.69 -14.36
CA ARG A 47 10.16 -8.34 -15.48
C ARG A 47 9.28 -8.30 -16.72
N GLU A 48 9.87 -8.01 -17.86
CA GLU A 48 9.20 -8.00 -19.15
C GLU A 48 9.62 -9.19 -19.99
N SER A 49 8.64 -9.90 -20.55
CA SER A 49 8.85 -10.91 -21.59
C SER A 49 8.29 -10.41 -22.93
N LYS A 50 8.35 -11.27 -23.96
CA LYS A 50 7.75 -10.94 -25.26
C LYS A 50 6.24 -10.72 -25.17
N ASP A 51 5.57 -11.49 -24.31
CA ASP A 51 4.11 -11.61 -24.31
C ASP A 51 3.45 -11.04 -23.05
N ALA A 52 4.21 -10.77 -21.97
CA ALA A 52 3.65 -10.31 -20.70
C ALA A 52 4.65 -9.52 -19.84
N TYR A 53 4.11 -8.78 -18.87
CA TYR A 53 4.82 -8.26 -17.72
C TYR A 53 4.57 -9.16 -16.50
N HIS A 54 5.61 -9.44 -15.72
CA HIS A 54 5.57 -10.26 -14.51
C HIS A 54 6.01 -9.42 -13.32
N LEU A 55 5.14 -9.30 -12.33
CA LEU A 55 5.38 -8.53 -11.12
C LEU A 55 5.39 -9.50 -9.94
N ASP A 56 6.42 -9.44 -9.11
CA ASP A 56 6.56 -10.27 -7.91
C ASP A 56 6.86 -9.37 -6.71
N GLY A 57 5.93 -9.30 -5.75
CA GLY A 57 6.03 -8.40 -4.62
C GLY A 57 5.90 -9.05 -3.26
N GLU A 58 6.68 -8.57 -2.30
CA GLU A 58 6.69 -9.07 -0.93
C GLU A 58 5.53 -8.47 -0.12
N LEU A 59 4.58 -9.32 0.27
CA LEU A 59 3.41 -9.01 1.10
C LEU A 59 3.28 -10.03 2.25
N PRO A 60 4.24 -10.08 3.20
CA PRO A 60 4.25 -11.07 4.27
C PRO A 60 3.10 -10.86 5.26
N GLY A 61 2.41 -11.96 5.60
CA GLY A 61 1.34 -11.95 6.60
C GLY A 61 0.02 -11.29 6.17
N ILE A 62 -0.11 -10.93 4.90
CA ILE A 62 -1.35 -10.35 4.35
C ILE A 62 -2.21 -11.48 3.77
N ALA A 63 -3.51 -11.49 4.08
CA ALA A 63 -4.44 -12.45 3.48
C ALA A 63 -4.86 -11.97 2.08
N GLN A 64 -5.16 -12.91 1.16
CA GLN A 64 -5.57 -12.58 -0.22
C GLN A 64 -6.74 -11.60 -0.29
N LYS A 65 -7.73 -11.74 0.61
CA LYS A 65 -8.90 -10.87 0.68
C LYS A 65 -8.59 -9.41 1.05
N ASP A 66 -7.40 -9.17 1.61
CA ASP A 66 -6.95 -7.85 2.08
C ASP A 66 -6.02 -7.17 1.05
N VAL A 67 -5.92 -7.74 -0.16
CA VAL A 67 -5.20 -7.19 -1.32
C VAL A 67 -6.20 -6.86 -2.42
N GLU A 68 -6.15 -5.63 -2.91
CA GLU A 68 -6.92 -5.15 -4.06
C GLU A 68 -5.98 -4.85 -5.22
N ILE A 69 -6.36 -5.30 -6.42
CA ILE A 69 -5.60 -5.08 -7.64
C ILE A 69 -6.57 -4.55 -8.69
N GLU A 70 -6.30 -3.34 -9.18
CA GLU A 70 -7.16 -2.64 -10.13
C GLU A 70 -6.35 -1.91 -11.21
N PHE A 71 -6.97 -1.63 -12.34
CA PHE A 71 -6.39 -0.70 -13.33
C PHE A 71 -7.00 0.68 -13.09
N SER A 72 -6.17 1.65 -12.73
CA SER A 72 -6.60 3.05 -12.57
C SER A 72 -6.80 3.75 -13.93
N ASP A 73 -6.08 3.28 -14.94
CA ASP A 73 -6.20 3.68 -16.33
C ASP A 73 -5.80 2.49 -17.23
N PRO A 74 -5.90 2.59 -18.57
CA PRO A 74 -5.65 1.45 -19.46
C PRO A 74 -4.28 0.78 -19.36
N GLN A 75 -3.26 1.45 -18.79
CA GLN A 75 -1.89 0.93 -18.72
C GLN A 75 -1.30 0.99 -17.30
N THR A 76 -2.00 1.55 -16.31
CA THR A 76 -1.54 1.62 -14.93
C THR A 76 -2.27 0.63 -14.05
N LEU A 77 -1.53 -0.37 -13.55
CA LEU A 77 -1.98 -1.31 -12.55
C LEU A 77 -1.67 -0.77 -11.15
N THR A 78 -2.66 -0.78 -10.28
CA THR A 78 -2.58 -0.35 -8.90
C THR A 78 -2.81 -1.55 -7.98
N ILE A 79 -1.95 -1.70 -6.97
CA ILE A 79 -2.02 -2.73 -5.93
C ILE A 79 -2.13 -2.02 -4.58
N LYS A 80 -3.19 -2.32 -3.84
CA LYS A 80 -3.50 -1.71 -2.54
C LYS A 80 -3.84 -2.78 -1.51
N GLY A 81 -3.76 -2.41 -0.24
CA GLY A 81 -4.23 -3.27 0.84
C GLY A 81 -3.82 -2.76 2.22
N ARG A 82 -3.95 -3.63 3.22
CA ARG A 82 -3.55 -3.32 4.59
C ARG A 82 -2.83 -4.50 5.24
N SER A 83 -1.70 -4.20 5.88
CA SER A 83 -0.95 -5.12 6.73
C SER A 83 -1.26 -4.87 8.20
N VAL A 84 -1.58 -5.92 8.95
CA VAL A 84 -1.87 -5.87 10.39
C VAL A 84 -0.84 -6.66 11.18
N ARG A 85 -0.59 -6.26 12.42
CA ARG A 85 0.27 -7.02 13.34
C ARG A 85 -0.57 -8.09 14.02
N GLU A 86 -0.36 -9.34 13.62
CA GLU A 86 -0.79 -10.49 14.41
C GLU A 86 0.42 -11.02 15.20
N TYR A 87 0.19 -11.30 16.48
CA TYR A 87 1.17 -11.92 17.37
C TYR A 87 0.59 -13.25 17.83
N HIS A 88 1.34 -14.33 17.64
CA HIS A 88 1.00 -15.61 18.25
C HIS A 88 1.57 -15.64 19.67
N THR A 89 0.69 -15.73 20.67
CA THR A 89 1.10 -16.03 22.05
C THR A 89 1.58 -17.48 22.09
N LEU A 90 2.82 -17.69 22.51
CA LEU A 90 3.29 -19.02 22.86
C LEU A 90 2.54 -19.49 24.13
N PRO A 91 2.23 -20.79 24.26
CA PRO A 91 1.64 -21.30 25.49
C PRO A 91 2.58 -20.97 26.66
N GLU A 92 2.01 -20.31 27.65
CA GLU A 92 2.71 -19.88 28.86
C GLU A 92 3.09 -21.14 29.66
N ASN A 93 4.37 -21.47 29.73
CA ASN A 93 4.85 -22.30 30.84
C ASN A 93 4.79 -21.39 32.07
N GLU A 94 3.83 -21.65 32.96
CA GLU A 94 3.62 -20.91 34.21
C GLU A 94 4.96 -20.70 34.92
N ASN A 95 5.45 -19.46 34.94
CA ASN A 95 6.54 -19.06 35.82
C ASN A 95 6.11 -17.80 36.59
N PRO A 96 6.09 -17.78 37.94
CA PRO A 96 5.19 -16.92 38.72
C PRO A 96 5.63 -15.47 38.91
N HIS A 97 6.48 -14.91 38.04
CA HIS A 97 7.12 -13.61 38.32
C HIS A 97 6.70 -12.50 37.34
N ALA A 98 5.39 -12.25 37.25
CA ALA A 98 4.88 -11.01 36.68
C ALA A 98 4.81 -9.93 37.79
N PRO A 99 5.50 -8.78 37.67
CA PRO A 99 5.22 -7.64 38.53
C PRO A 99 3.84 -7.07 38.15
N LYS A 100 2.95 -6.98 39.15
CA LYS A 100 1.62 -6.35 39.01
C LYS A 100 1.78 -4.88 38.61
N PRO A 101 0.91 -4.32 37.74
CA PRO A 101 0.93 -2.89 37.44
C PRO A 101 0.57 -2.12 38.72
N ALA A 102 1.44 -1.21 39.12
CA ALA A 102 1.21 -0.29 40.22
C ALA A 102 0.10 0.69 39.85
N SER A 103 -0.96 0.75 40.67
CA SER A 103 -1.86 1.89 40.75
C SER A 103 -1.07 3.12 41.15
N VAL A 104 -1.17 4.18 40.36
CA VAL A 104 -0.93 5.54 40.82
C VAL A 104 -2.21 6.32 40.58
N GLU A 105 -3.01 6.39 41.65
CA GLU A 105 -3.93 7.49 41.90
C GLU A 105 -3.14 8.79 41.87
N ASP A 106 -3.55 9.76 41.05
CA ASP A 106 -3.82 11.12 41.53
C ASP A 106 -4.59 11.89 40.45
N ALA A 107 -5.75 12.42 40.86
CA ALA A 107 -6.48 13.45 40.12
C ALA A 107 -5.89 14.83 40.51
N PRO A 108 -6.11 15.89 39.72
CA PRO A 108 -7.31 16.67 39.98
C PRO A 108 -8.04 17.19 38.72
N GLU A 109 -9.33 17.43 38.93
CA GLU A 109 -10.27 18.11 38.05
C GLU A 109 -9.89 19.57 37.78
N SER A 110 -10.25 20.07 36.58
CA SER A 110 -10.88 21.40 36.45
C SER A 110 -11.65 21.51 35.13
N SER A 111 -12.93 21.83 35.28
CA SER A 111 -13.97 22.29 34.36
C SER A 111 -13.56 23.32 33.30
N ASP A 112 -14.13 23.28 32.09
CA ASP A 112 -15.34 24.08 31.77
C ASP A 112 -15.88 23.77 30.35
N GLU A 113 -17.20 23.90 30.19
CA GLU A 113 -17.98 23.56 29.00
C GLU A 113 -18.14 24.75 28.03
N THR A 114 -18.16 24.51 26.71
CA THR A 114 -19.14 25.15 25.79
C THR A 114 -19.18 24.49 24.39
N ALA A 115 -20.24 23.70 24.14
CA ALA A 115 -21.26 23.79 23.06
C ALA A 115 -20.87 24.55 21.74
N VAL A 116 -21.14 24.18 20.46
CA VAL A 116 -22.18 23.37 19.77
C VAL A 116 -21.77 23.13 18.28
N GLN A 117 -22.26 22.03 17.68
CA GLN A 117 -22.52 21.73 16.23
C GLN A 117 -21.36 21.46 15.25
N LYS A 118 -21.30 20.23 14.69
CA LYS A 118 -21.71 19.95 13.29
C LYS A 118 -21.79 18.44 12.96
N SER A 119 -22.92 18.09 12.35
CA SER A 119 -23.34 16.90 11.61
C SER A 119 -22.32 15.81 11.23
N SER A 120 -22.65 14.59 11.65
CA SER A 120 -22.75 13.34 10.85
C SER A 120 -21.71 13.08 9.75
N ASP A 121 -20.73 12.23 10.04
CA ASP A 121 -20.69 10.90 9.41
C ASP A 121 -19.83 9.94 10.24
N LYS A 122 -20.41 8.77 10.50
CA LYS A 122 -19.97 7.78 11.48
C LYS A 122 -18.94 6.86 10.83
N LYS A 123 -17.66 6.96 11.21
CA LYS A 123 -16.70 5.87 11.01
C LYS A 123 -16.00 5.60 12.33
N GLU A 124 -16.45 4.53 12.98
CA GLU A 124 -15.91 4.00 14.23
C GLU A 124 -14.39 3.87 14.12
N VAL A 125 -13.69 4.75 14.82
CA VAL A 125 -12.29 4.57 15.17
C VAL A 125 -12.29 3.54 16.30
N SER A 126 -12.01 2.28 15.95
CA SER A 126 -11.73 1.26 16.95
C SER A 126 -10.47 1.66 17.71
N LYS A 127 -10.66 2.11 18.96
CA LYS A 127 -9.59 2.28 19.94
C LYS A 127 -8.87 0.93 20.06
N ALA A 128 -7.66 0.84 19.55
CA ALA A 128 -6.80 -0.30 19.81
C ALA A 128 -6.46 -0.32 21.31
N GLN A 129 -7.05 -1.26 22.04
CA GLN A 129 -6.65 -1.58 23.41
C GLN A 129 -5.15 -1.90 23.39
N GLY A 130 -4.36 -1.09 24.12
CA GLY A 130 -2.92 -1.27 24.22
C GLY A 130 -2.61 -2.62 24.83
N ASN A 131 -2.00 -3.52 24.05
CA ASN A 131 -1.84 -4.94 24.39
C ASN A 131 -0.80 -5.21 25.50
N GLY A 132 -0.52 -4.26 26.40
CA GLY A 132 0.42 -4.40 27.53
C GLY A 132 1.91 -4.55 27.18
N TYR A 133 2.27 -4.78 25.91
CA TYR A 133 3.67 -4.99 25.50
C TYR A 133 4.44 -3.67 25.36
N LYS A 134 5.64 -3.63 25.95
CA LYS A 134 6.65 -2.59 25.70
C LYS A 134 7.50 -2.98 24.50
N TYR A 135 7.41 -2.20 23.43
CA TYR A 135 8.29 -2.38 22.27
C TYR A 135 9.72 -2.01 22.62
N TRP A 136 10.65 -2.95 22.43
CA TRP A 136 12.09 -2.65 22.42
C TRP A 136 12.54 -2.12 21.05
N VAL A 137 12.01 -2.71 19.97
CA VAL A 137 12.22 -2.28 18.57
C VAL A 137 10.95 -2.58 17.76
N SER A 138 10.67 -1.78 16.74
CA SER A 138 9.53 -1.96 15.82
C SER A 138 9.97 -1.71 14.37
N GLU A 139 10.44 -2.76 13.68
CA GLU A 139 10.94 -2.65 12.29
C GLU A 139 9.88 -3.05 11.25
N ARG A 140 8.89 -3.86 11.64
CA ARG A 140 7.84 -4.35 10.73
C ARG A 140 6.93 -3.21 10.29
N SER A 141 6.92 -2.96 8.97
CA SER A 141 5.94 -2.08 8.32
C SER A 141 4.55 -2.67 8.47
N VAL A 142 3.61 -1.86 8.97
CA VAL A 142 2.19 -2.16 9.09
C VAL A 142 1.37 -0.93 8.78
N GLY A 143 0.09 -1.13 8.45
CA GLY A 143 -0.78 -0.08 7.95
C GLY A 143 -1.18 -0.33 6.51
N GLU A 144 -1.73 0.70 5.88
CA GLU A 144 -2.11 0.66 4.48
C GLU A 144 -0.88 0.56 3.59
N PHE A 145 -1.03 0.01 2.39
CA PHE A 145 -0.01 0.06 1.36
C PHE A 145 -0.62 0.32 0.01
N HIS A 146 0.20 0.92 -0.86
CA HIS A 146 -0.15 1.21 -2.24
C HIS A 146 1.12 1.13 -3.09
N ARG A 147 1.03 0.44 -4.22
CA ARG A 147 2.00 0.49 -5.31
C ARG A 147 1.32 0.59 -6.67
N SER A 148 1.87 1.40 -7.57
CA SER A 148 1.36 1.56 -8.94
C SER A 148 2.44 1.23 -9.97
N PHE A 149 2.04 0.60 -11.07
CA PHE A 149 2.93 0.19 -12.17
C PHE A 149 2.33 0.63 -13.49
N ASN A 150 3.06 1.44 -14.25
CA ASN A 150 2.66 1.87 -15.59
C ASN A 150 3.38 1.03 -16.64
N PHE A 151 2.63 0.44 -17.57
CA PHE A 151 3.16 -0.41 -18.63
C PHE A 151 3.39 0.36 -19.92
N PRO A 152 4.56 0.20 -20.56
CA PRO A 152 4.90 0.95 -21.77
C PRO A 152 4.07 0.54 -23.00
N SER A 153 3.57 -0.69 -23.04
CA SER A 153 2.67 -1.18 -24.10
C SER A 153 1.25 -1.40 -23.58
N ARG A 154 0.28 -1.43 -24.50
CA ARG A 154 -1.09 -1.84 -24.14
C ARG A 154 -1.09 -3.27 -23.60
N VAL A 155 -1.93 -3.51 -22.61
CA VAL A 155 -2.10 -4.80 -21.93
C VAL A 155 -3.50 -5.35 -22.15
N ASP A 156 -3.64 -6.67 -22.04
CA ASP A 156 -4.94 -7.35 -22.02
C ASP A 156 -5.42 -7.49 -20.58
N HIS A 157 -6.42 -6.69 -20.20
CA HIS A 157 -6.99 -6.68 -18.86
C HIS A 157 -7.72 -7.98 -18.50
N ASN A 158 -8.33 -8.64 -19.48
CA ASN A 158 -9.09 -9.87 -19.24
C ASN A 158 -8.17 -11.08 -18.97
N GLY A 159 -6.95 -11.03 -19.49
CA GLY A 159 -5.94 -12.08 -19.33
C GLY A 159 -5.11 -11.98 -18.06
N VAL A 160 -5.32 -10.95 -17.23
CA VAL A 160 -4.52 -10.73 -16.00
C VAL A 160 -4.78 -11.82 -14.97
N LYS A 161 -3.70 -12.31 -14.35
CA LYS A 161 -3.76 -13.34 -13.31
C LYS A 161 -2.91 -12.92 -12.12
N ALA A 162 -3.40 -13.19 -10.91
CA ALA A 162 -2.69 -12.93 -9.67
C ALA A 162 -2.72 -14.14 -8.73
N SER A 163 -1.67 -14.33 -7.94
CA SER A 163 -1.60 -15.34 -6.88
C SER A 163 -0.75 -14.85 -5.73
N LEU A 164 -1.20 -15.05 -4.49
CA LEU A 164 -0.42 -14.77 -3.28
C LEU A 164 -0.09 -16.10 -2.60
N LYS A 165 1.21 -16.43 -2.54
CA LYS A 165 1.71 -17.66 -1.92
C LYS A 165 2.96 -17.35 -1.11
N ASN A 166 3.04 -17.89 0.11
CA ASN A 166 4.19 -17.71 0.99
C ASN A 166 4.60 -16.24 1.19
N GLY A 167 3.62 -15.34 1.24
CA GLY A 167 3.88 -13.90 1.38
C GLY A 167 4.39 -13.20 0.12
N VAL A 168 4.37 -13.85 -1.05
CA VAL A 168 4.75 -13.23 -2.33
C VAL A 168 3.54 -13.16 -3.25
N LEU A 169 3.22 -11.94 -3.69
CA LEU A 169 2.20 -11.66 -4.70
C LEU A 169 2.84 -11.70 -6.08
N THR A 170 2.44 -12.67 -6.89
CA THR A 170 2.80 -12.75 -8.31
C THR A 170 1.61 -12.28 -9.15
N VAL A 171 1.85 -11.30 -10.04
CA VAL A 171 0.88 -10.81 -11.03
C VAL A 171 1.46 -10.96 -12.42
N THR A 172 0.71 -11.60 -13.31
CA THR A 172 1.04 -11.70 -14.74
C THR A 172 0.07 -10.85 -15.53
N VAL A 173 0.61 -9.90 -16.28
CA VAL A 173 -0.14 -8.94 -17.10
C VAL A 173 0.20 -9.16 -18.58
N PRO A 174 -0.65 -9.87 -19.34
CA PRO A 174 -0.39 -10.11 -20.76
C PRO A 174 -0.40 -8.82 -21.57
N LYS A 175 0.44 -8.74 -22.60
CA LYS A 175 0.43 -7.66 -23.57
C LYS A 175 -0.75 -7.84 -24.52
N ALA A 176 -1.38 -6.73 -24.91
CA ALA A 176 -2.45 -6.77 -25.89
C ALA A 176 -1.90 -7.10 -27.28
N ALA A 177 -2.72 -7.74 -28.11
CA ALA A 177 -2.40 -7.95 -29.52
C ALA A 177 -2.16 -6.60 -30.23
N PRO A 178 -1.18 -6.52 -31.17
CA PRO A 178 -0.92 -5.30 -31.91
C PRO A 178 -2.17 -4.85 -32.66
N PRO A 179 -2.47 -3.53 -32.67
CA PRO A 179 -3.66 -3.03 -33.35
C PRO A 179 -3.59 -3.36 -34.84
N THR A 180 -4.66 -3.97 -35.37
CA THR A 180 -4.79 -4.18 -36.82
C THR A 180 -4.98 -2.81 -37.48
N SER A 181 -3.99 -2.35 -38.23
CA SER A 181 -4.05 -1.09 -38.97
C SER A 181 -5.26 -1.08 -39.91
N ARG A 182 -6.08 -0.03 -39.85
CA ARG A 182 -7.16 0.22 -40.82
C ARG A 182 -6.73 1.30 -41.80
N LYS A 183 -6.83 1.03 -43.10
CA LYS A 183 -6.65 2.06 -44.13
C LYS A 183 -7.90 2.94 -44.15
N ILE A 184 -7.71 4.25 -44.08
CA ILE A 184 -8.78 5.24 -44.22
C ILE A 184 -8.69 5.76 -45.65
N THR A 185 -9.79 5.63 -46.41
CA THR A 185 -9.92 6.24 -47.74
C THR A 185 -10.48 7.64 -47.56
N ILE A 186 -9.91 8.63 -48.26
CA ILE A 186 -10.39 10.02 -48.27
C ILE A 186 -11.53 10.12 -49.30
N GLU A 187 -12.64 10.79 -48.94
CA GLU A 187 -13.75 11.14 -49.84
C GLU A 187 -13.63 12.58 -50.37
#